data_AF-R0KVJ8-F1
#
_entry.id   AF-R0KVJ8-F1
#
_cell.length_a   1.000
_cell.length_b   1.000
_cell.length_c   1.000
_cell.angle_alpha   90.00
_cell.angle_beta   90.00
_cell.angle_gamma   90.00
#
_symmetry.space_group_name_H-M   'P 1'
#
loop_
_entity.id
_entity.type
_entity.pdbx_description
1 polymer ?
#
loop_
_entity_poly.entity_id
_entity_poly.type
_entity_poly.pdbx_seq_one_letter_code
_entity_poly.pdbx_strand_id
1 'polypeptide(L)'
;MNLFTIISIFVLTLMGNLLNIREVLLFKKDFWKDGLNRSKIDNEYLIRVIISVKSENHSSFNACYSKNDGYYLKYDAQTYTVVKYCIENYITSNRNTFETHKNFLKIQYLFCVIPDRNHLYSNDSNSSSDFDGFNDEEECIENIYLTYKWLQRTPECDNAGISFKNNEIELRMFNIMQLFIAFVKVKLVRIEEYLVKLNEKGLNRKIEECKSFNLFYFKDFSECIVNLNKYVKALNCFNLDNDSNSDLNSTKNDNVDKDMKTSLKVSDFLDKISIKFYEDHEELKSSQLSLNIVQKNFRLMFEKCLDHTKDRLRHRNVMLPITGDLTINYYLEKIYNCILKFINKNQPLYYFSGSRIDNINLRRIIYSFNFYLLELQKKAAKNFFKDGHFFKYFFNSSQKIKSLEDIIKLENKMCDYYNMMVYIIKLDLIPNNYNSVFCFLNPTFIDDSDFKIVDGLEIELDYLKTLKSIIALIENENNLTLEENVHYFIDKFGKAYIPNEILKKLNVQELGITFYYKKNGKIFQVVEYFKI
;
A
#
# COMPACT_ATOMS: atom_id res chain seq x y z
N MET A 1 18.74 -53.31 30.63
CA MET A 1 18.66 -52.00 29.95
C MET A 1 19.99 -51.77 29.23
N ASN A 2 20.02 -51.57 27.91
CA ASN A 2 21.27 -51.50 27.13
C ASN A 2 22.00 -50.17 27.41
N LEU A 3 23.34 -50.20 27.56
CA LEU A 3 24.20 -49.02 27.77
C LEU A 3 23.94 -47.92 26.72
N PHE A 4 23.64 -48.31 25.49
CA PHE A 4 23.27 -47.39 24.42
C PHE A 4 21.99 -46.60 24.71
N THR A 5 21.01 -47.23 25.34
CA THR A 5 19.74 -46.60 25.75
C THR A 5 20.00 -45.60 26.88
N ILE A 6 20.85 -45.95 27.84
CA ILE A 6 21.24 -45.07 28.96
C ILE A 6 21.97 -43.82 28.43
N ILE A 7 22.93 -44.00 27.53
CA ILE A 7 23.66 -42.90 26.89
C ILE A 7 22.72 -42.04 26.04
N SER A 8 21.78 -42.65 25.31
CA SER A 8 20.82 -41.89 24.49
C SER A 8 19.86 -41.06 25.35
N ILE A 9 19.38 -41.61 26.46
CA ILE A 9 18.57 -40.89 27.45
C ILE A 9 19.37 -39.72 28.03
N PHE A 10 20.60 -39.97 28.50
CA PHE A 10 21.49 -38.95 29.08
C PHE A 10 21.82 -37.82 28.09
N VAL A 11 22.04 -38.15 26.82
CA VAL A 11 22.26 -37.15 25.75
C VAL A 11 20.98 -36.36 25.45
N LEU A 12 19.80 -36.99 25.47
CA LEU A 12 18.52 -36.26 25.35
C LEU A 12 18.29 -35.32 26.53
N THR A 13 18.66 -35.72 27.75
CA THR A 13 18.55 -34.87 28.95
C THR A 13 19.53 -33.69 28.91
N LEU A 14 20.71 -33.87 28.31
CA LEU A 14 21.72 -32.81 28.15
C LEU A 14 21.42 -31.81 27.02
N MET A 15 20.59 -32.17 26.04
CA MET A 15 20.32 -31.33 24.87
C MET A 15 19.31 -30.19 25.12
N GLY A 16 18.72 -30.10 26.32
CA GLY A 16 17.69 -29.09 26.63
C GLY A 16 16.34 -29.40 25.98
N ASN A 17 15.40 -28.44 26.01
CA ASN A 17 14.07 -28.60 25.42
C ASN A 17 14.16 -29.00 23.94
N LEU A 18 13.63 -30.18 23.58
CA LEU A 18 13.65 -30.67 22.20
C LEU A 18 12.49 -30.10 21.39
N LEU A 19 11.59 -29.35 22.03
CA LEU A 19 10.50 -28.61 21.43
C LEU A 19 10.72 -27.10 21.59
N ASN A 20 10.45 -26.36 20.51
CA ASN A 20 10.27 -24.92 20.60
C ASN A 20 8.76 -24.63 20.57
N ILE A 21 8.23 -24.19 21.71
CA ILE A 21 6.82 -23.80 21.85
C ILE A 21 6.78 -22.30 22.10
N ARG A 22 6.02 -21.58 21.28
CA ARG A 22 5.84 -20.14 21.44
C ARG A 22 4.37 -19.75 21.26
N GLU A 23 3.97 -18.68 21.95
CA GLU A 23 2.72 -17.99 21.62
C GLU A 23 2.85 -17.32 20.25
N VAL A 24 1.77 -17.36 19.48
CA VAL A 24 1.64 -16.71 18.18
C VAL A 24 0.28 -16.07 18.03
N LEU A 25 0.16 -15.15 17.07
CA LEU A 25 -1.12 -14.57 16.66
C LEU A 25 -1.67 -15.29 15.43
N LEU A 26 -2.96 -15.52 15.41
CA LEU A 26 -3.70 -16.11 14.29
C LEU A 26 -4.82 -15.17 13.83
N PHE A 27 -4.97 -14.99 12.52
CA PHE A 27 -6.19 -14.44 11.94
C PHE A 27 -7.26 -15.53 11.92
N LYS A 28 -8.36 -15.29 12.64
CA LYS A 28 -9.53 -16.15 12.71
C LYS A 28 -10.62 -15.62 11.78
N LYS A 29 -10.69 -16.18 10.57
CA LYS A 29 -11.76 -16.17 9.57
C LYS A 29 -11.18 -16.63 8.24
N ASP A 30 -12.03 -17.21 7.40
CA ASP A 30 -11.66 -17.45 6.02
C ASP A 30 -11.82 -16.19 5.16
N PHE A 31 -10.72 -15.66 4.63
CA PHE A 31 -10.80 -14.57 3.64
C PHE A 31 -11.42 -15.01 2.32
N TRP A 32 -11.47 -16.33 2.05
CA TRP A 32 -11.95 -16.93 0.81
C TRP A 32 -13.32 -17.62 0.94
N LYS A 33 -14.01 -17.54 2.09
CA LYS A 33 -15.35 -18.15 2.27
C LYS A 33 -16.46 -17.22 1.79
N ASP A 34 -17.50 -17.84 1.23
CA ASP A 34 -18.76 -17.23 0.81
C ASP A 34 -19.37 -16.42 1.96
N GLY A 35 -19.25 -15.10 1.89
CA GLY A 35 -19.57 -14.20 3.00
C GLY A 35 -19.04 -12.78 2.78
N LEU A 36 -18.00 -12.62 1.96
CA LEU A 36 -17.82 -11.37 1.19
C LEU A 36 -18.94 -11.33 0.16
N ASN A 37 -20.14 -10.88 0.54
CA ASN A 37 -21.35 -10.77 -0.29
C ASN A 37 -21.06 -10.01 -1.60
N ARG A 38 -20.56 -10.71 -2.61
CA ARG A 38 -20.27 -10.20 -3.95
C ARG A 38 -20.62 -11.23 -5.01
N SER A 39 -21.85 -11.69 -4.94
CA SER A 39 -22.64 -12.25 -6.06
C SER A 39 -22.89 -11.21 -7.19
N LYS A 40 -21.95 -10.30 -7.44
CA LYS A 40 -21.97 -9.33 -8.53
C LYS A 40 -20.63 -9.22 -9.26
N ILE A 41 -19.67 -10.07 -8.91
CA ILE A 41 -18.41 -10.14 -9.64
C ILE A 41 -18.07 -11.59 -9.98
N ASP A 42 -19.01 -12.25 -10.65
CA ASP A 42 -18.86 -13.64 -11.09
C ASP A 42 -17.63 -13.86 -12.01
N ASN A 43 -17.01 -12.78 -12.49
CA ASN A 43 -15.81 -12.79 -13.32
C ASN A 43 -14.50 -12.50 -12.55
N GLU A 44 -14.53 -12.19 -11.25
CA GLU A 44 -13.33 -11.83 -10.46
C GLU A 44 -12.97 -12.87 -9.39
N TYR A 45 -11.71 -13.29 -9.36
CA TYR A 45 -11.18 -14.27 -8.41
C TYR A 45 -10.23 -13.61 -7.41
N LEU A 46 -10.48 -13.80 -6.09
CA LEU A 46 -9.58 -13.34 -5.02
C LEU A 46 -8.27 -14.13 -5.05
N ILE A 47 -7.20 -13.51 -5.52
CA ILE A 47 -5.88 -14.15 -5.65
C ILE A 47 -5.01 -13.94 -4.40
N ARG A 48 -5.14 -12.80 -3.73
CA ARG A 48 -4.21 -12.38 -2.67
C ARG A 48 -4.83 -11.39 -1.70
N VAL A 49 -4.44 -11.50 -0.44
CA VAL A 49 -4.78 -10.54 0.62
C VAL A 49 -3.48 -9.94 1.17
N ILE A 50 -3.32 -8.63 1.10
CA ILE A 50 -2.18 -7.92 1.70
C ILE A 50 -2.66 -7.20 2.96
N ILE A 51 -2.10 -7.56 4.11
CA ILE A 51 -2.38 -6.92 5.39
C ILE A 51 -1.20 -6.04 5.75
N SER A 52 -1.49 -4.78 6.00
CA SER A 52 -0.52 -3.76 6.39
C SER A 52 -0.86 -3.20 7.76
N VAL A 53 0.12 -3.04 8.64
CA VAL A 53 -0.09 -2.21 9.84
C VAL A 53 0.35 -0.79 9.56
N LYS A 54 -0.50 0.17 9.93
CA LYS A 54 -0.25 1.61 9.80
C LYS A 54 -0.30 2.26 11.17
N SER A 55 0.70 3.11 11.41
CA SER A 55 0.82 3.97 12.58
C SER A 55 1.34 5.33 12.13
N GLU A 56 0.97 6.41 12.82
CA GLU A 56 1.48 7.74 12.51
C GLU A 56 3.01 7.85 12.70
N ASN A 57 3.59 7.06 13.61
CA ASN A 57 4.97 7.21 14.08
C ASN A 57 5.95 6.13 13.61
N HIS A 58 5.48 5.10 12.89
CA HIS A 58 6.31 3.93 12.53
C HIS A 58 6.25 3.61 11.03
N SER A 59 7.30 2.94 10.53
CA SER A 59 7.33 2.35 9.19
C SER A 59 6.20 1.35 9.02
N SER A 60 5.51 1.39 7.88
CA SER A 60 4.45 0.41 7.57
C SER A 60 5.05 -0.95 7.21
N PHE A 61 4.56 -2.00 7.87
CA PHE A 61 4.90 -3.39 7.55
C PHE A 61 3.74 -4.04 6.80
N ASN A 62 4.05 -4.85 5.79
CA ASN A 62 3.05 -5.53 4.97
C ASN A 62 3.32 -7.04 4.99
N ALA A 63 2.25 -7.83 5.05
CA ALA A 63 2.24 -9.28 4.92
C ALA A 63 1.28 -9.67 3.79
N CYS A 64 1.76 -10.52 2.89
CA CYS A 64 0.97 -11.03 1.77
C CYS A 64 0.48 -12.44 2.07
N TYR A 65 -0.81 -12.71 1.86
CA TYR A 65 -1.48 -13.98 2.08
C TYR A 65 -2.14 -14.46 0.80
N SER A 66 -2.11 -15.76 0.59
CA SER A 66 -2.71 -16.49 -0.52
C SER A 66 -3.67 -17.55 0.03
N LYS A 67 -4.46 -18.18 -0.85
CA LYS A 67 -5.39 -19.24 -0.47
C LYS A 67 -4.71 -20.38 0.32
N ASN A 68 -3.44 -20.65 0.01
CA ASN A 68 -2.64 -21.70 0.65
C ASN A 68 -2.18 -21.34 2.08
N ASP A 69 -2.42 -20.10 2.54
CA ASP A 69 -2.10 -19.68 3.91
C ASP A 69 -3.33 -19.81 4.86
N GLY A 70 -4.47 -20.31 4.37
CA GLY A 70 -5.69 -20.55 5.16
C GLY A 70 -5.89 -22.02 5.53
N TYR A 71 -6.13 -22.29 6.81
CA TYR A 71 -6.30 -23.64 7.36
C TYR A 71 -7.65 -23.76 8.06
N TYR A 72 -8.55 -24.59 7.53
CA TYR A 72 -9.87 -24.82 8.10
C TYR A 72 -9.81 -25.84 9.25
N LEU A 73 -10.37 -25.48 10.40
CA LEU A 73 -10.52 -26.35 11.55
C LEU A 73 -11.99 -26.75 11.74
N LYS A 74 -12.26 -28.05 11.71
CA LYS A 74 -13.62 -28.60 11.87
C LYS A 74 -14.23 -28.34 13.24
N TYR A 75 -13.40 -28.25 14.30
CA TYR A 75 -13.90 -28.16 15.67
C TYR A 75 -14.77 -26.92 15.93
N ASP A 76 -14.37 -25.76 15.41
CA ASP A 76 -15.16 -24.53 15.54
C ASP A 76 -15.67 -23.97 14.21
N ALA A 77 -15.46 -24.72 13.12
CA ALA A 77 -15.86 -24.38 11.75
C ALA A 77 -15.28 -23.04 11.25
N GLN A 78 -14.04 -22.75 11.63
CA GLN A 78 -13.33 -21.53 11.26
C GLN A 78 -12.06 -21.82 10.47
N THR A 79 -11.68 -20.86 9.65
CA THR A 79 -10.38 -20.86 8.97
C THR A 79 -9.42 -19.96 9.74
N TYR A 80 -8.21 -20.44 9.90
CA TYR A 80 -7.12 -19.77 10.58
C TYR A 80 -5.97 -19.50 9.61
N THR A 81 -5.35 -18.35 9.77
CA THR A 81 -4.12 -17.99 9.05
C THR A 81 -3.10 -17.46 10.03
N VAL A 82 -1.88 -17.98 9.98
CA VAL A 82 -0.79 -17.55 10.87
C VAL A 82 -0.45 -16.08 10.57
N VAL A 83 -0.46 -15.22 11.60
CA VAL A 83 -0.03 -13.83 11.42
C VAL A 83 1.47 -13.85 11.15
N LYS A 84 1.89 -13.21 10.05
CA LYS A 84 3.31 -13.20 9.68
C LYS A 84 4.10 -12.41 10.71
N TYR A 85 5.30 -12.90 11.02
CA TYR A 85 6.18 -12.38 12.08
C TYR A 85 6.35 -10.85 12.10
N CYS A 86 6.42 -10.18 10.93
CA CYS A 86 6.54 -8.73 10.86
C CYS A 86 5.31 -7.97 11.39
N ILE A 87 4.11 -8.50 11.15
CA ILE A 87 2.84 -7.96 11.65
C ILE A 87 2.67 -8.36 13.12
N GLU A 88 2.98 -9.62 13.44
CA GLU A 88 2.95 -10.16 14.80
C GLU A 88 3.78 -9.29 15.74
N ASN A 89 5.09 -9.14 15.48
CA ASN A 89 5.99 -8.32 16.29
C ASN A 89 5.50 -6.91 16.53
N TYR A 90 4.95 -6.27 15.49
CA TYR A 90 4.40 -4.93 15.62
C TYR A 90 3.22 -4.92 16.61
N ILE A 91 2.29 -5.87 16.47
CA ILE A 91 1.12 -5.96 17.35
C ILE A 91 1.54 -6.26 18.78
N THR A 92 2.43 -7.23 18.99
CA THR A 92 2.88 -7.64 20.32
C THR A 92 3.67 -6.54 21.02
N SER A 93 4.57 -5.87 20.29
CA SER A 93 5.40 -4.77 20.83
C SER A 93 4.59 -3.54 21.21
N ASN A 94 3.43 -3.33 20.57
CA ASN A 94 2.54 -2.21 20.85
C ASN A 94 1.28 -2.61 21.62
N ARG A 95 1.19 -3.86 22.10
CA ARG A 95 -0.01 -4.41 22.79
C ARG A 95 -0.46 -3.55 23.97
N ASN A 96 0.48 -2.91 24.65
CA ASN A 96 0.23 -2.08 25.84
C ASN A 96 0.14 -0.58 25.55
N THR A 97 0.49 -0.14 24.34
CA THR A 97 0.56 1.28 23.94
C THR A 97 -0.42 1.64 22.82
N PHE A 98 -1.35 0.73 22.48
CA PHE A 98 -2.44 1.01 21.56
C PHE A 98 -3.33 2.13 22.12
N GLU A 99 -2.97 3.38 21.83
CA GLU A 99 -3.94 4.45 21.76
C GLU A 99 -4.94 4.03 20.67
N THR A 100 -6.14 3.66 21.10
CA THR A 100 -7.21 3.05 20.30
C THR A 100 -7.60 3.84 19.04
N HIS A 101 -7.08 5.05 18.89
CA HIS A 101 -7.39 5.99 17.82
C HIS A 101 -6.26 6.16 16.78
N LYS A 102 -5.11 5.46 16.88
CA LYS A 102 -3.95 5.73 16.00
C LYS A 102 -3.37 4.52 15.24
N ASN A 103 -3.73 3.29 15.59
CA ASN A 103 -3.21 2.09 14.93
C ASN A 103 -4.32 1.25 14.29
N PHE A 104 -4.21 0.98 12.99
CA PHE A 104 -5.17 0.17 12.25
C PHE A 104 -4.46 -0.78 11.29
N LEU A 105 -5.15 -1.88 10.97
CA LEU A 105 -4.84 -2.76 9.86
C LEU A 105 -5.47 -2.20 8.60
N LYS A 106 -4.67 -2.00 7.56
CA LYS A 106 -5.14 -1.84 6.19
C LYS A 106 -5.09 -3.19 5.53
N ILE A 107 -6.18 -3.64 4.93
CA ILE A 107 -6.24 -4.89 4.19
C ILE A 107 -6.56 -4.57 2.74
N GLN A 108 -5.80 -5.17 1.83
CA GLN A 108 -5.97 -5.03 0.40
C GLN A 108 -6.29 -6.41 -0.16
N TYR A 109 -7.48 -6.56 -0.71
CA TYR A 109 -7.87 -7.74 -1.46
C TYR A 109 -7.54 -7.49 -2.93
N LEU A 110 -6.76 -8.37 -3.52
CA LEU A 110 -6.42 -8.33 -4.94
C LEU A 110 -7.23 -9.41 -5.65
N PHE A 111 -8.04 -8.97 -6.60
CA PHE A 111 -8.84 -9.83 -7.46
C PHE A 111 -8.29 -9.77 -8.89
N CYS A 112 -8.30 -10.88 -9.61
CA CYS A 112 -8.09 -10.88 -11.06
C CYS A 112 -9.42 -11.11 -11.78
N VAL A 113 -9.70 -10.32 -12.81
CA VAL A 113 -10.77 -10.57 -13.79
C VAL A 113 -10.29 -11.63 -14.78
N ILE A 114 -10.95 -12.79 -14.84
CA ILE A 114 -10.74 -13.74 -15.94
C ILE A 114 -11.71 -13.36 -17.07
N PRO A 115 -11.25 -13.02 -18.28
CA PRO A 115 -12.15 -12.84 -19.41
C PRO A 115 -12.88 -14.15 -19.71
N ASP A 116 -14.14 -14.03 -20.11
CA ASP A 116 -15.11 -15.12 -20.28
C ASP A 116 -14.50 -16.45 -20.80
N ARG A 117 -14.85 -17.58 -20.16
CA ARG A 117 -14.22 -18.92 -20.24
C ARG A 117 -14.18 -19.56 -21.64
N ASN A 118 -14.69 -18.89 -22.67
CA ASN A 118 -14.70 -19.39 -24.05
C ASN A 118 -13.33 -19.34 -24.74
N HIS A 119 -12.31 -18.71 -24.16
CA HIS A 119 -10.93 -18.77 -24.67
C HIS A 119 -10.07 -19.91 -24.09
N LEU A 120 -10.53 -20.60 -23.05
CA LEU A 120 -9.78 -21.70 -22.40
C LEU A 120 -9.90 -23.07 -23.10
N TYR A 121 -10.54 -23.12 -24.27
CA TYR A 121 -10.70 -24.33 -25.07
C TYR A 121 -10.09 -24.26 -26.48
N SER A 122 -9.07 -23.43 -26.72
CA SER A 122 -8.13 -23.71 -27.80
C SER A 122 -6.99 -24.56 -27.25
N ASN A 123 -7.25 -25.87 -27.23
CA ASN A 123 -6.22 -26.89 -27.19
C ASN A 123 -5.22 -26.62 -28.31
N ASP A 124 -3.95 -26.43 -27.96
CA ASP A 124 -2.90 -27.16 -28.66
C ASP A 124 -1.84 -27.59 -27.65
N SER A 125 -1.93 -28.87 -27.34
CA SER A 125 -0.92 -29.68 -26.68
C SER A 125 0.41 -29.57 -27.42
N ASN A 126 1.40 -28.92 -26.82
CA ASN A 126 2.82 -29.32 -26.79
C ASN A 126 3.72 -28.14 -26.40
N SER A 127 3.83 -27.86 -25.10
CA SER A 127 5.01 -27.18 -24.58
C SER A 127 5.29 -27.64 -23.15
N SER A 128 6.05 -28.73 -23.05
CA SER A 128 6.84 -29.04 -21.87
C SER A 128 7.91 -27.96 -21.71
N SER A 129 7.80 -27.13 -20.68
CA SER A 129 8.97 -26.49 -20.08
C SER A 129 8.74 -26.31 -18.60
N ASP A 130 9.33 -27.24 -17.85
CA ASP A 130 9.63 -27.12 -16.44
C ASP A 130 10.30 -25.78 -16.12
N PHE A 131 9.87 -25.16 -15.00
CA PHE A 131 10.53 -24.05 -14.30
C PHE A 131 10.69 -22.72 -15.07
N ASP A 132 9.67 -21.87 -14.98
CA ASP A 132 9.79 -20.56 -14.32
C ASP A 132 8.37 -20.06 -13.96
N GLY A 133 8.07 -20.00 -12.66
CA GLY A 133 6.74 -19.77 -12.09
C GLY A 133 6.19 -18.34 -12.21
N PHE A 134 6.55 -17.61 -13.25
CA PHE A 134 5.96 -16.35 -13.67
C PHE A 134 6.38 -16.18 -15.12
N ASN A 135 5.51 -16.46 -16.09
CA ASN A 135 5.42 -15.74 -17.35
C ASN A 135 4.22 -16.25 -18.17
N ASP A 136 3.44 -15.28 -18.64
CA ASP A 136 2.62 -15.36 -19.86
C ASP A 136 1.29 -16.13 -19.85
N GLU A 137 0.52 -16.08 -18.76
CA GLU A 137 -0.93 -16.33 -18.81
C GLU A 137 -1.71 -15.06 -18.42
N GLU A 138 -2.16 -14.36 -19.46
CA GLU A 138 -3.18 -13.32 -19.51
C GLU A 138 -2.88 -11.99 -18.78
N GLU A 139 -3.15 -10.90 -19.48
CA GLU A 139 -3.22 -9.54 -18.94
C GLU A 139 -4.36 -9.46 -17.90
N CYS A 140 -4.15 -10.06 -16.72
CA CYS A 140 -5.08 -10.02 -15.60
C CYS A 140 -5.27 -8.55 -15.21
N ILE A 141 -6.46 -8.01 -15.46
CA ILE A 141 -6.84 -6.72 -14.89
C ILE A 141 -7.02 -6.96 -13.38
N GLU A 142 -6.04 -6.50 -12.61
CA GLU A 142 -6.07 -6.59 -11.16
C GLU A 142 -7.00 -5.51 -10.59
N ASN A 143 -8.08 -5.95 -9.95
CA ASN A 143 -8.97 -5.09 -9.17
C ASN A 143 -8.57 -5.12 -7.70
N ILE A 144 -8.36 -3.93 -7.13
CA ILE A 144 -7.92 -3.78 -5.74
C ILE A 144 -9.10 -3.28 -4.91
N TYR A 145 -9.40 -4.00 -3.84
CA TYR A 145 -10.36 -3.58 -2.82
C TYR A 145 -9.66 -3.34 -1.49
N LEU A 146 -10.01 -2.24 -0.84
CA LEU A 146 -9.39 -1.81 0.41
C LEU A 146 -10.41 -1.90 1.54
N THR A 147 -10.00 -2.48 2.67
CA THR A 147 -10.71 -2.38 3.96
C THR A 147 -9.74 -1.96 5.06
N TYR A 148 -10.27 -1.46 6.16
CA TYR A 148 -9.51 -1.06 7.33
C TYR A 148 -10.16 -1.57 8.59
N LYS A 149 -9.34 -1.90 9.59
CA LYS A 149 -9.80 -2.41 10.89
C LYS A 149 -8.96 -1.84 12.03
N TRP A 150 -9.59 -1.20 13.01
CA TRP A 150 -8.92 -0.61 14.17
C TRP A 150 -8.44 -1.65 15.17
N LEU A 151 -7.20 -1.56 15.62
CA LEU A 151 -6.72 -2.41 16.69
C LEU A 151 -7.25 -1.85 18.03
N GLN A 152 -8.33 -2.44 18.56
CA GLN A 152 -8.88 -2.08 19.88
C GLN A 152 -8.83 -3.27 20.85
N ARG A 153 -8.44 -3.00 22.09
CA ARG A 153 -8.53 -3.97 23.19
C ARG A 153 -9.99 -4.03 23.65
N THR A 154 -10.62 -5.20 23.60
CA THR A 154 -11.95 -5.38 24.19
C THR A 154 -11.85 -5.67 25.68
N PRO A 155 -12.59 -4.94 26.55
CA PRO A 155 -12.66 -5.23 27.97
C PRO A 155 -13.29 -6.59 28.30
N GLU A 156 -14.16 -7.11 27.41
CA GLU A 156 -14.88 -8.38 27.61
C GLU A 156 -14.01 -9.63 27.35
N CYS A 157 -12.80 -9.45 26.85
CA CYS A 157 -11.81 -10.52 26.67
C CYS A 157 -10.66 -10.30 27.63
N ASP A 158 -10.91 -10.59 28.92
CA ASP A 158 -9.88 -10.49 29.95
C ASP A 158 -8.65 -11.39 29.70
N ASN A 159 -8.57 -12.21 28.63
CA ASN A 159 -7.32 -12.90 28.23
C ASN A 159 -7.30 -13.55 26.81
N ALA A 160 -7.92 -13.03 25.73
CA ALA A 160 -7.82 -13.75 24.43
C ALA A 160 -8.14 -13.06 23.09
N GLY A 161 -8.37 -11.75 23.00
CA GLY A 161 -8.71 -11.20 21.68
C GLY A 161 -8.69 -9.68 21.56
N ILE A 162 -8.17 -9.22 20.42
CA ILE A 162 -8.36 -7.87 19.89
C ILE A 162 -9.63 -7.94 19.04
N SER A 163 -10.68 -7.22 19.41
CA SER A 163 -11.87 -7.10 18.57
C SER A 163 -12.05 -5.67 18.07
N PHE A 164 -12.72 -5.55 16.93
CA PHE A 164 -12.72 -4.38 16.08
C PHE A 164 -14.02 -3.59 16.30
N LYS A 165 -13.95 -2.35 16.79
CA LYS A 165 -15.09 -1.41 16.70
C LYS A 165 -14.88 -0.47 15.51
N ASN A 166 -15.91 -0.41 14.67
CA ASN A 166 -15.96 0.41 13.46
C ASN A 166 -16.14 1.89 13.81
N ASN A 167 -15.06 2.67 13.94
CA ASN A 167 -15.13 4.12 13.76
C ASN A 167 -15.05 4.44 12.26
N GLU A 168 -16.13 4.12 11.55
CA GLU A 168 -16.21 4.12 10.08
C GLU A 168 -15.86 5.47 9.48
N ILE A 169 -16.25 6.54 10.18
CA ILE A 169 -16.02 7.92 9.76
C ILE A 169 -14.53 8.20 9.65
N GLU A 170 -13.75 7.97 10.70
CA GLU A 170 -12.30 8.24 10.70
C GLU A 170 -11.56 7.38 9.66
N LEU A 171 -11.93 6.10 9.52
CA LEU A 171 -11.31 5.19 8.54
C LEU A 171 -11.60 5.60 7.10
N ARG A 172 -12.86 5.94 6.78
CA ARG A 172 -13.23 6.45 5.46
C ARG A 172 -12.54 7.78 5.19
N MET A 173 -12.50 8.69 6.15
CA MET A 173 -11.80 9.98 6.00
C MET A 173 -10.31 9.78 5.75
N PHE A 174 -9.67 8.84 6.44
CA PHE A 174 -8.30 8.44 6.15
C PHE A 174 -8.17 7.89 4.71
N ASN A 175 -9.09 7.04 4.27
CA ASN A 175 -9.06 6.51 2.90
C ASN A 175 -9.25 7.59 1.84
N ILE A 176 -10.19 8.53 2.04
CA ILE A 176 -10.41 9.68 1.16
C ILE A 176 -9.12 10.49 1.04
N MET A 177 -8.39 10.71 2.15
CA MET A 177 -7.07 11.35 2.11
C MET A 177 -6.07 10.53 1.29
N GLN A 178 -6.04 9.20 1.43
CA GLN A 178 -5.15 8.35 0.62
C GLN A 178 -5.51 8.38 -0.88
N LEU A 179 -6.81 8.34 -1.22
CA LEU A 179 -7.30 8.50 -2.58
C LEU A 179 -6.91 9.85 -3.16
N PHE A 180 -7.03 10.92 -2.38
CA PHE A 180 -6.58 12.24 -2.80
C PHE A 180 -5.06 12.31 -3.01
N ILE A 181 -4.27 11.73 -2.11
CA ILE A 181 -2.81 11.62 -2.29
C ILE A 181 -2.47 10.81 -3.55
N ALA A 182 -3.20 9.73 -3.82
CA ALA A 182 -3.02 8.93 -5.03
C ALA A 182 -3.41 9.74 -6.28
N PHE A 183 -4.54 10.43 -6.23
CA PHE A 183 -5.04 11.31 -7.28
C PHE A 183 -4.02 12.38 -7.66
N VAL A 184 -3.43 13.09 -6.71
CA VAL A 184 -2.44 14.13 -7.04
C VAL A 184 -1.15 13.53 -7.62
N LYS A 185 -0.77 12.31 -7.21
CA LYS A 185 0.43 11.62 -7.72
C LYS A 185 0.27 11.14 -9.14
N VAL A 186 -0.95 10.82 -9.54
CA VAL A 186 -1.28 10.53 -10.92
C VAL A 186 -0.98 11.83 -11.67
N LYS A 187 0.12 11.82 -12.45
CA LYS A 187 0.55 12.99 -13.25
C LYS A 187 -0.70 13.54 -13.93
N LEU A 188 -0.95 14.84 -13.85
CA LEU A 188 -1.87 15.47 -14.79
C LEU A 188 -1.24 15.33 -16.16
N VAL A 189 -1.39 14.17 -16.79
CA VAL A 189 -1.29 14.09 -18.23
C VAL A 189 -2.47 14.93 -18.70
N ARG A 190 -2.15 16.19 -19.02
CA ARG A 190 -2.94 17.14 -19.80
C ARG A 190 -4.45 16.86 -19.76
N ILE A 191 -5.09 16.86 -18.58
CA ILE A 191 -6.55 16.62 -18.46
C ILE A 191 -7.29 17.53 -19.43
N GLU A 192 -6.81 18.77 -19.57
CA GLU A 192 -7.31 19.76 -20.54
C GLU A 192 -7.24 19.28 -22.00
N GLU A 193 -6.16 18.62 -22.43
CA GLU A 193 -6.07 18.05 -23.79
C GLU A 193 -7.01 16.88 -23.98
N TYR A 194 -7.25 16.07 -22.94
CA TYR A 194 -8.26 15.02 -23.03
C TYR A 194 -9.68 15.57 -23.02
N LEU A 195 -9.96 16.63 -22.26
CA LEU A 195 -11.24 17.32 -22.31
C LEU A 195 -11.50 17.92 -23.70
N VAL A 196 -10.46 18.44 -24.36
CA VAL A 196 -10.53 18.87 -25.75
C VAL A 196 -10.83 17.68 -26.66
N LYS A 197 -10.09 16.56 -26.55
CA LYS A 197 -10.35 15.31 -27.30
C LYS A 197 -11.74 14.71 -27.01
N LEU A 198 -12.29 14.89 -25.81
CA LEU A 198 -13.62 14.41 -25.39
C LEU A 198 -14.76 15.22 -25.99
N ASN A 199 -14.53 16.51 -26.19
CA ASN A 199 -15.45 17.40 -26.89
C ASN A 199 -15.49 17.13 -28.41
N GLU A 200 -14.54 16.35 -28.95
CA GLU A 200 -14.59 15.85 -30.33
C GLU A 200 -15.66 14.74 -30.45
N LYS A 201 -16.53 14.86 -31.46
CA LYS A 201 -17.65 13.93 -31.68
C LYS A 201 -17.13 12.49 -31.79
N GLY A 202 -17.52 11.63 -30.85
CA GLY A 202 -17.33 10.17 -30.91
C GLY A 202 -16.45 9.57 -29.80
N LEU A 203 -15.67 10.37 -29.07
CA LEU A 203 -14.81 9.84 -27.99
C LEU A 203 -15.62 9.45 -26.74
N ASN A 204 -16.66 10.22 -26.38
CA ASN A 204 -17.60 9.84 -25.29
C ASN A 204 -18.20 8.45 -25.53
N ARG A 205 -18.58 8.16 -26.78
CA ARG A 205 -19.13 6.86 -27.16
C ARG A 205 -18.09 5.75 -27.04
N LYS A 206 -16.85 5.99 -27.48
CA LYS A 206 -15.73 5.03 -27.32
C LYS A 206 -15.37 4.77 -25.86
N ILE A 207 -15.43 5.78 -24.99
CA ILE A 207 -15.19 5.61 -23.55
C ILE A 207 -16.29 4.79 -22.89
N GLU A 208 -17.55 5.06 -23.25
CA GLU A 208 -18.68 4.29 -22.74
C GLU A 208 -18.75 2.86 -23.29
N GLU A 209 -18.22 2.61 -24.49
CA GLU A 209 -18.12 1.29 -25.11
C GLU A 209 -16.93 0.46 -24.55
N CYS A 210 -15.87 1.11 -24.05
CA CYS A 210 -14.67 0.46 -23.48
C CYS A 210 -14.61 0.57 -21.94
N LYS A 211 -15.66 0.13 -21.24
CA LYS A 211 -15.72 0.14 -19.77
C LYS A 211 -14.70 -0.82 -19.17
N SER A 212 -13.65 -0.28 -18.56
CA SER A 212 -12.63 -1.05 -17.83
C SER A 212 -12.77 -0.95 -16.30
N PHE A 213 -13.69 -0.12 -15.80
CA PHE A 213 -14.00 0.01 -14.37
C PHE A 213 -15.45 0.50 -14.14
N ASN A 214 -15.92 0.35 -12.90
CA ASN A 214 -17.26 0.78 -12.46
C ASN A 214 -17.23 2.18 -11.82
N LEU A 215 -18.26 2.99 -12.09
CA LEU A 215 -18.51 4.25 -11.39
C LEU A 215 -19.34 4.00 -10.12
N PHE A 216 -19.03 4.72 -9.05
CA PHE A 216 -19.64 4.57 -7.72
C PHE A 216 -20.49 5.77 -7.28
N TYR A 217 -20.29 6.94 -7.90
CA TYR A 217 -21.01 8.17 -7.59
C TYR A 217 -21.70 8.76 -8.82
N PHE A 218 -20.99 8.88 -9.95
CA PHE A 218 -21.55 9.48 -11.17
C PHE A 218 -22.34 8.45 -11.98
N LYS A 219 -23.35 8.93 -12.71
CA LYS A 219 -24.22 8.04 -13.51
C LYS A 219 -23.50 7.49 -14.76
N ASP A 220 -22.60 8.29 -15.32
CA ASP A 220 -21.87 7.98 -16.55
C ASP A 220 -20.48 8.66 -16.57
N PHE A 221 -19.64 8.20 -17.49
CA PHE A 221 -18.25 8.66 -17.62
C PHE A 221 -18.19 10.14 -18.03
N SER A 222 -19.13 10.58 -18.85
CA SER A 222 -19.19 11.96 -19.33
C SER A 222 -19.44 12.94 -18.17
N GLU A 223 -20.39 12.63 -17.29
CA GLU A 223 -20.69 13.42 -16.08
C GLU A 223 -19.48 13.44 -15.14
N CYS A 224 -18.83 12.30 -14.93
CA CYS A 224 -17.63 12.20 -14.10
C CYS A 224 -16.51 13.12 -14.61
N ILE A 225 -16.22 13.08 -15.92
CA ILE A 225 -15.11 13.88 -16.49
C ILE A 225 -15.40 15.39 -16.43
N VAL A 226 -16.63 15.81 -16.72
CA VAL A 226 -17.02 17.23 -16.61
C VAL A 226 -16.84 17.74 -15.19
N ASN A 227 -17.24 16.95 -14.19
CA ASN A 227 -17.08 17.32 -12.78
C ASN A 227 -15.63 17.23 -12.31
N LEU A 228 -14.86 16.26 -12.80
CA LEU A 228 -13.42 16.14 -12.55
C LEU A 228 -12.67 17.38 -13.05
N ASN A 229 -12.98 17.88 -14.25
CA ASN A 229 -12.39 19.11 -14.77
C ASN A 229 -12.63 20.31 -13.85
N LYS A 230 -13.89 20.50 -13.44
CA LYS A 230 -14.27 21.57 -12.50
C LYS A 230 -13.48 21.45 -11.20
N TYR A 231 -13.37 20.23 -10.68
CA TYR A 231 -12.62 19.95 -9.46
C TYR A 231 -11.12 20.27 -9.60
N VAL A 232 -10.47 19.82 -10.68
CA VAL A 232 -9.05 20.07 -10.95
C VAL A 232 -8.76 21.57 -11.09
N LYS A 233 -9.62 22.30 -11.82
CA LYS A 233 -9.52 23.76 -11.94
C LYS A 233 -9.66 24.43 -10.57
N ALA A 234 -10.56 23.95 -9.72
CA ALA A 234 -10.81 24.51 -8.39
C ALA A 234 -9.69 24.26 -7.37
N LEU A 235 -8.83 23.25 -7.57
CA LEU A 235 -7.70 22.97 -6.66
C LEU A 235 -6.65 24.10 -6.59
N ASN A 236 -6.72 25.11 -7.47
CA ASN A 236 -5.90 26.32 -7.43
C ASN A 236 -4.40 26.00 -7.25
N CYS A 237 -3.86 25.15 -8.14
CA CYS A 237 -2.47 24.70 -8.04
C CYS A 237 -1.48 25.76 -8.52
N PHE A 238 -0.28 25.74 -7.95
CA PHE A 238 0.85 26.54 -8.39
C PHE A 238 1.20 26.26 -9.85
N ASN A 239 1.13 27.31 -10.68
CA ASN A 239 1.40 27.24 -12.11
C ASN A 239 2.58 28.15 -12.51
N LEU A 240 3.29 27.75 -13.57
CA LEU A 240 4.31 28.57 -14.22
C LEU A 240 3.78 29.09 -15.56
N ASP A 241 3.74 30.42 -15.71
CA ASP A 241 3.31 31.10 -16.92
C ASP A 241 4.49 31.43 -17.83
N ASN A 242 4.31 31.30 -19.16
CA ASN A 242 5.33 31.74 -20.12
C ASN A 242 5.49 33.27 -20.05
N ASP A 243 6.74 33.72 -20.15
CA ASP A 243 7.09 35.14 -20.06
C ASP A 243 6.52 35.98 -21.23
N SER A 244 6.10 35.32 -22.33
CA SER A 244 5.69 35.94 -23.60
C SER A 244 4.18 36.16 -23.79
N ASN A 245 3.32 35.85 -22.81
CA ASN A 245 1.86 36.02 -22.95
C ASN A 245 1.34 37.29 -22.28
N SER A 246 1.93 38.45 -22.58
CA SER A 246 1.27 39.73 -22.27
C SER A 246 0.32 40.19 -23.36
N ASP A 247 0.53 39.86 -24.64
CA ASP A 247 -0.32 40.42 -25.70
C ASP A 247 -0.45 39.50 -26.92
N LEU A 248 -1.66 39.51 -27.48
CA LEU A 248 -2.10 39.01 -28.80
C LEU A 248 -2.75 37.61 -28.83
N ASN A 249 -4.09 37.65 -28.86
CA ASN A 249 -5.04 36.63 -29.33
C ASN A 249 -5.24 35.37 -28.46
N SER A 250 -5.79 35.54 -27.26
CA SER A 250 -6.74 34.54 -26.76
C SER A 250 -8.09 34.78 -27.44
N THR A 251 -8.34 34.03 -28.51
CA THR A 251 -9.69 33.84 -29.06
C THR A 251 -10.63 33.50 -27.91
N LYS A 252 -11.68 34.33 -27.78
CA LYS A 252 -12.83 34.21 -26.89
C LYS A 252 -13.25 32.74 -26.72
N ASN A 253 -12.93 32.16 -25.58
CA ASN A 253 -13.73 31.18 -24.82
C ASN A 253 -12.88 30.61 -23.68
N ASP A 254 -12.82 31.37 -22.59
CA ASP A 254 -12.89 30.84 -21.22
C ASP A 254 -12.77 32.03 -20.27
N ASN A 255 -13.89 32.42 -19.66
CA ASN A 255 -13.90 33.28 -18.48
C ASN A 255 -13.30 32.51 -17.29
N VAL A 256 -11.99 32.28 -17.33
CA VAL A 256 -11.21 31.97 -16.13
C VAL A 256 -10.44 33.24 -15.84
N ASP A 257 -10.95 34.04 -14.89
CA ASP A 257 -10.16 35.08 -14.25
C ASP A 257 -8.79 34.49 -13.92
N LYS A 258 -7.73 35.00 -14.55
CA LYS A 258 -6.35 34.63 -14.20
C LYS A 258 -6.09 35.15 -12.80
N ASP A 259 -6.33 34.32 -11.80
CA ASP A 259 -6.10 34.66 -10.41
C ASP A 259 -4.59 34.79 -10.18
N MET A 260 -4.08 36.04 -10.18
CA MET A 260 -2.67 36.41 -9.99
C MET A 260 -2.03 35.81 -8.72
N LYS A 261 -2.83 35.21 -7.83
CA LYS A 261 -2.39 34.55 -6.60
C LYS A 261 -1.77 33.17 -6.82
N THR A 262 -1.99 32.53 -7.97
CA THR A 262 -1.62 31.12 -8.19
C THR A 262 -0.55 30.87 -9.25
N SER A 263 -0.17 31.90 -10.01
CA SER A 263 0.83 31.76 -11.06
C SER A 263 2.08 32.60 -10.81
N LEU A 264 3.21 32.12 -11.34
CA LEU A 264 4.48 32.83 -11.35
C LEU A 264 5.09 32.73 -12.76
N LYS A 265 5.70 33.81 -13.25
CA LYS A 265 6.45 33.77 -14.50
C LYS A 265 7.62 32.79 -14.42
N VAL A 266 7.96 32.16 -15.54
CA VAL A 266 9.11 31.24 -15.61
C VAL A 266 10.40 31.98 -15.26
N SER A 267 10.60 33.20 -15.76
CA SER A 267 11.74 34.04 -15.39
C SER A 267 11.82 34.24 -13.88
N ASP A 268 10.71 34.67 -13.26
CA ASP A 268 10.67 35.01 -11.84
C ASP A 268 10.91 33.76 -10.96
N PHE A 269 10.44 32.59 -11.39
CA PHE A 269 10.71 31.32 -10.74
C PHE A 269 12.19 30.98 -10.75
N LEU A 270 12.83 31.06 -11.92
CA LEU A 270 14.24 30.77 -12.09
C LEU A 270 15.10 31.76 -11.30
N ASP A 271 14.78 33.04 -11.38
CA ASP A 271 15.51 34.11 -10.71
C ASP A 271 15.43 33.98 -9.19
N LYS A 272 14.24 33.83 -8.62
CA LYS A 272 14.07 33.74 -7.15
C LYS A 272 14.84 32.57 -6.55
N ILE A 273 14.82 31.39 -7.20
CA ILE A 273 15.54 30.22 -6.69
C ILE A 273 17.05 30.36 -6.93
N SER A 274 17.46 30.91 -8.08
CA SER A 274 18.87 31.11 -8.41
C SER A 274 19.53 32.17 -7.52
N ILE A 275 18.86 33.30 -7.28
CA ILE A 275 19.33 34.36 -6.38
C ILE A 275 19.62 33.78 -5.01
N LYS A 276 18.65 33.06 -4.43
CA LYS A 276 18.80 32.41 -3.13
C LYS A 276 19.98 31.42 -3.11
N PHE A 277 20.11 30.60 -4.15
CA PHE A 277 21.23 29.67 -4.26
C PHE A 277 22.58 30.37 -4.26
N TYR A 278 22.70 31.46 -5.00
CA TYR A 278 23.96 32.21 -5.09
C TYR A 278 24.22 33.10 -3.87
N GLU A 279 23.19 33.53 -3.14
CA GLU A 279 23.35 34.16 -1.82
C GLU A 279 23.90 33.16 -0.79
N ASP A 280 23.38 31.93 -0.77
CA ASP A 280 23.84 30.87 0.14
C ASP A 280 25.21 30.27 -0.27
N HIS A 281 25.60 30.42 -1.54
CA HIS A 281 26.83 29.86 -2.12
C HIS A 281 27.58 30.87 -3.00
N GLU A 282 28.01 31.98 -2.41
CA GLU A 282 28.63 33.10 -3.14
C GLU A 282 29.83 32.68 -3.99
N GLU A 283 30.62 31.70 -3.55
CA GLU A 283 31.78 31.19 -4.27
C GLU A 283 31.42 30.62 -5.67
N LEU A 284 30.17 30.19 -5.85
CA LEU A 284 29.65 29.62 -7.11
C LEU A 284 29.19 30.69 -8.11
N LYS A 285 29.11 31.97 -7.71
CA LYS A 285 28.81 33.11 -8.62
C LYS A 285 29.92 33.35 -9.64
N SER A 286 31.15 32.91 -9.32
CA SER A 286 32.32 33.15 -10.18
C SER A 286 32.19 32.49 -11.56
N SER A 287 32.99 32.96 -12.53
CA SER A 287 32.98 32.41 -13.89
C SER A 287 33.16 30.89 -13.88
N GLN A 288 32.54 30.17 -14.82
CA GLN A 288 32.71 28.72 -14.85
C GLN A 288 34.18 28.31 -15.00
N LEU A 289 35.04 29.15 -15.57
CA LEU A 289 36.47 28.88 -15.70
C LEU A 289 37.22 28.92 -14.36
N SER A 290 36.78 29.77 -13.41
CA SER A 290 37.41 29.95 -12.10
C SER A 290 37.01 28.90 -11.05
N LEU A 291 35.96 28.12 -11.31
CA LEU A 291 35.49 27.09 -10.39
C LEU A 291 36.31 25.80 -10.49
N ASN A 292 36.56 25.14 -9.36
CA ASN A 292 37.11 23.78 -9.36
C ASN A 292 36.07 22.77 -9.86
N ILE A 293 36.47 21.53 -10.15
CA ILE A 293 35.59 20.50 -10.74
C ILE A 293 34.39 20.19 -9.84
N VAL A 294 34.60 20.13 -8.52
CA VAL A 294 33.53 19.86 -7.54
C VAL A 294 32.48 20.97 -7.56
N GLN A 295 32.92 22.23 -7.52
CA GLN A 295 32.06 23.41 -7.61
C GLN A 295 31.31 23.48 -8.95
N LYS A 296 31.98 23.16 -10.06
CA LYS A 296 31.35 23.04 -11.39
C LYS A 296 30.24 22.00 -11.39
N ASN A 297 30.50 20.82 -10.85
CA ASN A 297 29.52 19.73 -10.78
C ASN A 297 28.35 20.07 -9.86
N PHE A 298 28.61 20.70 -8.71
CA PHE A 298 27.58 21.16 -7.77
C PHE A 298 26.63 22.17 -8.41
N ARG A 299 27.19 23.20 -9.06
CA ARG A 299 26.42 24.21 -9.81
C ARG A 299 25.63 23.58 -10.96
N LEU A 300 26.25 22.71 -11.75
CA LEU A 300 25.56 22.02 -12.87
C LEU A 300 24.39 21.18 -12.37
N MET A 301 24.55 20.47 -11.25
CA MET A 301 23.48 19.68 -10.64
C MET A 301 22.32 20.54 -10.17
N PHE A 302 22.61 21.71 -9.59
CA PHE A 302 21.58 22.70 -9.23
C PHE A 302 20.79 23.15 -10.46
N GLU A 303 21.47 23.65 -11.49
CA GLU A 303 20.85 24.15 -12.73
C GLU A 303 19.97 23.07 -13.36
N LYS A 304 20.45 21.81 -13.41
CA LYS A 304 19.68 20.68 -13.94
C LYS A 304 18.47 20.30 -13.10
N CYS A 305 18.56 20.34 -11.78
CA CYS A 305 17.41 20.06 -10.91
C CYS A 305 16.37 21.18 -11.01
N LEU A 306 16.83 22.44 -11.12
CA LEU A 306 15.96 23.61 -11.30
C LEU A 306 15.21 23.53 -12.64
N ASP A 307 15.93 23.26 -13.74
CA ASP A 307 15.34 23.05 -15.06
C ASP A 307 14.33 21.90 -15.07
N HIS A 308 14.68 20.77 -14.45
CA HIS A 308 13.78 19.63 -14.34
C HIS A 308 12.52 19.99 -13.53
N THR A 309 12.64 20.78 -12.46
CA THR A 309 11.49 21.25 -11.68
C THR A 309 10.62 22.20 -12.49
N LYS A 310 11.22 23.17 -13.19
CA LYS A 310 10.54 24.07 -14.11
C LYS A 310 9.72 23.29 -15.12
N ASP A 311 10.32 22.32 -15.80
CA ASP A 311 9.63 21.50 -16.79
C ASP A 311 8.48 20.72 -16.16
N ARG A 312 8.65 20.19 -14.95
CA ARG A 312 7.59 19.47 -14.24
C ARG A 312 6.42 20.37 -13.87
N LEU A 313 6.67 21.58 -13.35
CA LEU A 313 5.63 22.54 -12.98
C LEU A 313 4.91 23.10 -14.21
N ARG A 314 5.66 23.47 -15.25
CA ARG A 314 5.13 24.00 -16.51
C ARG A 314 4.16 23.02 -17.19
N HIS A 315 4.50 21.74 -17.18
CA HIS A 315 3.65 20.69 -17.74
C HIS A 315 2.63 20.13 -16.73
N ARG A 316 2.42 20.78 -15.58
CA ARG A 316 1.51 20.36 -14.49
C ARG A 316 1.70 18.91 -14.01
N ASN A 317 2.91 18.37 -14.17
CA ASN A 317 3.25 17.02 -13.70
C ASN A 317 3.39 16.93 -12.17
N VAL A 318 3.36 18.06 -11.47
CA VAL A 318 3.40 18.15 -10.01
C VAL A 318 2.28 19.11 -9.58
N MET A 319 1.33 18.61 -8.79
CA MET A 319 0.25 19.43 -8.22
C MET A 319 0.66 19.97 -6.85
N LEU A 320 0.72 21.29 -6.73
CA LEU A 320 1.01 21.98 -5.47
C LEU A 320 -0.15 22.95 -5.18
N PRO A 321 -1.18 22.53 -4.44
CA PRO A 321 -2.38 23.35 -4.21
C PRO A 321 -2.05 24.60 -3.38
N ILE A 322 -2.51 25.76 -3.81
CA ILE A 322 -2.28 27.02 -3.08
C ILE A 322 -3.47 27.31 -2.17
N THR A 323 -3.21 27.33 -0.86
CA THR A 323 -4.21 27.67 0.15
C THR A 323 -3.57 28.00 1.49
N GLY A 324 -4.11 28.99 2.21
CA GLY A 324 -3.61 29.37 3.54
C GLY A 324 -2.09 29.59 3.53
N ASP A 325 -1.36 28.79 4.30
CA ASP A 325 0.10 28.84 4.43
C ASP A 325 0.85 28.21 3.23
N LEU A 326 0.18 27.41 2.40
CA LEU A 326 0.74 26.81 1.19
C LEU A 326 0.80 27.85 0.05
N THR A 327 1.66 28.85 0.19
CA THR A 327 1.84 29.93 -0.77
C THR A 327 2.89 29.60 -1.84
N ILE A 328 2.97 30.38 -2.92
CA ILE A 328 4.06 30.29 -3.91
C ILE A 328 5.43 30.41 -3.21
N ASN A 329 5.60 31.38 -2.31
CA ASN A 329 6.85 31.58 -1.58
C ASN A 329 7.22 30.36 -0.71
N TYR A 330 6.22 29.76 -0.04
CA TYR A 330 6.42 28.51 0.68
C TYR A 330 6.95 27.41 -0.27
N TYR A 331 6.35 27.26 -1.44
CA TYR A 331 6.77 26.25 -2.41
C TYR A 331 8.15 26.53 -3.00
N LEU A 332 8.50 27.77 -3.31
CA LEU A 332 9.85 28.15 -3.77
C LEU A 332 10.91 27.73 -2.74
N GLU A 333 10.68 28.00 -1.46
CA GLU A 333 11.59 27.61 -0.37
C GLU A 333 11.69 26.09 -0.24
N LYS A 334 10.57 25.35 -0.32
CA LYS A 334 10.59 23.88 -0.22
C LYS A 334 11.23 23.22 -1.44
N ILE A 335 11.02 23.75 -2.64
CA ILE A 335 11.69 23.29 -3.86
C ILE A 335 13.20 23.50 -3.73
N TYR A 336 13.64 24.69 -3.32
CA TYR A 336 15.05 24.99 -3.09
C TYR A 336 15.69 23.98 -2.10
N ASN A 337 15.03 23.76 -0.96
CA ASN A 337 15.49 22.79 0.04
C ASN A 337 15.53 21.35 -0.50
N CYS A 338 14.57 20.95 -1.34
CA CYS A 338 14.59 19.66 -2.02
C CYS A 338 15.80 19.52 -2.94
N ILE A 339 16.10 20.55 -3.73
CA ILE A 339 17.26 20.58 -4.64
C ILE A 339 18.56 20.44 -3.83
N LEU A 340 18.77 21.27 -2.82
CA LEU A 340 19.97 21.20 -1.98
C LEU A 340 20.14 19.84 -1.30
N LYS A 341 19.06 19.31 -0.70
CA LYS A 341 19.10 18.00 -0.05
C LYS A 341 19.49 16.89 -1.02
N PHE A 342 19.02 16.98 -2.27
CA PHE A 342 19.39 16.04 -3.32
C PHE A 342 20.85 16.18 -3.75
N ILE A 343 21.32 17.39 -3.99
CA ILE A 343 22.70 17.66 -4.40
C ILE A 343 23.68 17.20 -3.32
N ASN A 344 23.41 17.53 -2.06
CA ASN A 344 24.26 17.15 -0.92
C ASN A 344 24.32 15.63 -0.73
N LYS A 345 23.19 14.93 -0.93
CA LYS A 345 23.18 13.45 -0.89
C LYS A 345 24.06 12.84 -1.98
N ASN A 346 24.16 13.49 -3.14
CA ASN A 346 24.95 13.03 -4.28
C ASN A 346 26.36 13.64 -4.32
N GLN A 347 26.75 14.42 -3.30
CA GLN A 347 28.04 15.10 -3.23
C GLN A 347 29.27 14.19 -3.39
N PRO A 348 29.29 12.96 -2.84
CA PRO A 348 30.40 12.03 -3.06
C PRO A 348 30.69 11.78 -4.55
N LEU A 349 29.67 11.75 -5.41
CA LEU A 349 29.82 11.52 -6.85
C LEU A 349 30.61 12.63 -7.55
N TYR A 350 30.65 13.84 -6.98
CA TYR A 350 31.36 14.99 -7.53
C TYR A 350 32.88 14.89 -7.32
N TYR A 351 33.30 14.16 -6.28
CA TYR A 351 34.72 13.98 -5.94
C TYR A 351 35.36 12.81 -6.70
N PHE A 352 34.61 11.74 -6.98
CA PHE A 352 35.12 10.56 -7.69
C PHE A 352 35.12 10.69 -9.21
N SER A 353 34.34 11.62 -9.76
CA SER A 353 34.35 11.93 -11.20
C SER A 353 35.46 12.94 -11.50
N GLY A 354 36.66 12.44 -11.81
CA GLY A 354 37.78 13.29 -12.29
C GLY A 354 37.49 14.00 -13.64
N SER A 355 36.38 13.66 -14.29
CA SER A 355 35.82 14.30 -15.48
C SER A 355 34.44 14.90 -15.20
N ARG A 356 33.97 15.82 -16.07
CA ARG A 356 32.57 16.27 -16.05
C ARG A 356 31.65 15.04 -16.07
N ILE A 357 30.66 14.96 -15.18
CA ILE A 357 29.69 13.86 -15.17
C ILE A 357 29.06 13.77 -16.57
N ASP A 358 29.15 12.62 -17.22
CA ASP A 358 28.55 12.41 -18.54
C ASP A 358 27.03 12.71 -18.51
N ASN A 359 26.53 13.38 -19.55
CA ASN A 359 25.12 13.81 -19.65
C ASN A 359 24.11 12.67 -19.44
N ILE A 360 24.47 11.43 -19.80
CA ILE A 360 23.64 10.23 -19.63
C ILE A 360 23.51 9.86 -18.13
N ASN A 361 24.61 9.93 -17.38
CA ASN A 361 24.64 9.66 -15.95
C ASN A 361 23.91 10.77 -15.18
N LEU A 362 24.10 12.04 -15.57
CA LEU A 362 23.33 13.17 -15.03
C LEU A 362 21.83 12.96 -15.19
N ARG A 363 21.36 12.57 -16.39
CA ARG A 363 19.94 12.35 -16.64
C ARG A 363 19.34 11.27 -15.73
N ARG A 364 20.04 10.14 -15.55
CA ARG A 364 19.62 9.07 -14.63
C ARG A 364 19.55 9.56 -13.18
N ILE A 365 20.56 10.30 -12.73
CA ILE A 365 20.60 10.89 -11.40
C ILE A 365 19.43 11.86 -11.21
N ILE A 366 19.20 12.78 -12.15
CA ILE A 366 18.08 13.75 -12.11
C ILE A 366 16.72 13.04 -12.11
N TYR A 367 16.56 11.90 -12.78
CA TYR A 367 15.31 11.15 -12.67
C TYR A 367 15.01 10.70 -11.24
N SER A 368 16.02 10.42 -10.43
CA SER A 368 15.83 10.10 -9.00
C SER A 368 15.42 11.32 -8.15
N PHE A 369 15.67 12.55 -8.62
CA PHE A 369 15.18 13.77 -7.97
C PHE A 369 13.64 13.86 -7.98
N ASN A 370 12.95 13.17 -8.91
CA ASN A 370 11.48 13.10 -8.90
C ASN A 370 10.93 12.59 -7.56
N PHE A 371 11.67 11.74 -6.84
CA PHE A 371 11.26 11.27 -5.52
C PHE A 371 11.05 12.43 -4.53
N TYR A 372 11.92 13.45 -4.57
CA TYR A 372 11.85 14.61 -3.67
C TYR A 372 10.64 15.49 -4.00
N LEU A 373 10.36 15.69 -5.29
CA LEU A 373 9.17 16.43 -5.73
C LEU A 373 7.88 15.69 -5.38
N LEU A 374 7.84 14.36 -5.53
CA LEU A 374 6.69 13.53 -5.16
C LEU A 374 6.42 13.54 -3.65
N GLU A 375 7.47 13.52 -2.82
CA GLU A 375 7.30 13.64 -1.37
C GLU A 375 6.84 15.05 -0.95
N LEU A 376 7.32 16.11 -1.61
CA LEU A 376 6.80 17.47 -1.41
C LEU A 376 5.32 17.55 -1.74
N GLN A 377 4.91 17.04 -2.90
CA GLN A 377 3.52 16.99 -3.33
C GLN A 377 2.63 16.20 -2.36
N LYS A 378 3.09 15.03 -1.91
CA LYS A 378 2.39 14.22 -0.91
C LYS A 378 2.23 14.95 0.42
N LYS A 379 3.24 15.70 0.86
CA LYS A 379 3.17 16.51 2.08
C LYS A 379 2.18 17.67 1.91
N ALA A 380 2.21 18.35 0.77
CA ALA A 380 1.27 19.41 0.44
C ALA A 380 -0.18 18.91 0.43
N ALA A 381 -0.44 17.77 -0.22
CA ALA A 381 -1.77 17.16 -0.28
C ALA A 381 -2.29 16.74 1.11
N LYS A 382 -1.42 16.20 1.97
CA LYS A 382 -1.78 15.90 3.37
C LYS A 382 -2.17 17.16 4.14
N ASN A 383 -1.40 18.24 4.02
CA ASN A 383 -1.71 19.50 4.69
C ASN A 383 -3.02 20.09 4.16
N PHE A 384 -3.18 20.14 2.83
CA PHE A 384 -4.41 20.60 2.17
C PHE A 384 -5.68 19.85 2.65
N PHE A 385 -5.54 18.55 2.93
CA PHE A 385 -6.61 17.74 3.50
C PHE A 385 -6.87 18.07 4.98
N LYS A 386 -5.80 18.15 5.80
CA LYS A 386 -5.88 18.44 7.25
C LYS A 386 -6.47 19.81 7.55
N ASP A 387 -6.13 20.81 6.75
CA ASP A 387 -6.58 22.19 6.94
C ASP A 387 -8.05 22.40 6.51
N GLY A 388 -8.74 21.33 6.12
CA GLY A 388 -10.16 21.34 5.75
C GLY A 388 -10.47 22.01 4.41
N HIS A 389 -9.46 22.55 3.73
CA HIS A 389 -9.60 23.16 2.40
C HIS A 389 -10.11 22.17 1.37
N PHE A 390 -9.66 20.92 1.44
CA PHE A 390 -10.19 19.82 0.61
C PHE A 390 -11.73 19.77 0.59
N PHE A 391 -12.40 19.93 1.73
CA PHE A 391 -13.85 19.82 1.82
C PHE A 391 -14.59 21.00 1.18
N LYS A 392 -14.01 22.20 1.18
CA LYS A 392 -14.61 23.40 0.54
C LYS A 392 -14.83 23.23 -0.97
N TYR A 393 -14.11 22.29 -1.59
CA TYR A 393 -14.18 22.03 -3.03
C TYR A 393 -15.12 20.89 -3.40
N PHE A 394 -15.44 20.01 -2.44
CA PHE A 394 -16.40 18.93 -2.64
C PHE A 394 -17.82 19.32 -2.26
N PHE A 395 -17.93 20.12 -1.21
CA PHE A 395 -19.17 20.68 -0.73
C PHE A 395 -19.18 22.14 -1.14
N ASN A 396 -20.18 22.56 -1.93
CA ASN A 396 -20.47 23.99 -2.07
C ASN A 396 -20.45 24.58 -0.66
N SER A 397 -19.66 25.63 -0.45
CA SER A 397 -18.98 26.08 0.78
C SER A 397 -19.78 26.19 2.10
N SER A 398 -21.06 25.80 2.12
CA SER A 398 -21.96 25.75 3.27
C SER A 398 -22.32 24.33 3.75
N GLN A 399 -22.06 23.27 2.98
CA GLN A 399 -22.34 21.88 3.42
C GLN A 399 -21.21 21.38 4.34
N LYS A 400 -21.51 21.26 5.63
CA LYS A 400 -20.66 20.50 6.56
C LYS A 400 -20.92 19.01 6.35
N ILE A 401 -19.86 18.20 6.38
CA ILE A 401 -20.00 16.74 6.56
C ILE A 401 -20.74 16.54 7.89
N LYS A 402 -21.97 16.04 7.85
CA LYS A 402 -22.80 15.84 9.04
C LYS A 402 -23.10 14.37 9.28
N SER A 403 -23.01 13.55 8.25
CA SER A 403 -23.40 12.14 8.29
C SER A 403 -22.34 11.21 7.67
N LEU A 404 -22.42 9.93 8.02
CA LEU A 404 -21.66 8.87 7.37
C LEU A 404 -21.97 8.78 5.87
N GLU A 405 -23.22 9.07 5.47
CA GLU A 405 -23.63 9.07 4.06
C GLU A 405 -22.91 10.15 3.24
N ASP A 406 -22.69 11.34 3.81
CA ASP A 406 -21.90 12.41 3.18
C ASP A 406 -20.46 11.96 2.91
N ILE A 407 -19.88 11.19 3.84
CA ILE A 407 -18.52 10.66 3.73
C ILE A 407 -18.45 9.56 2.68
N ILE A 408 -19.43 8.66 2.62
CA ILE A 408 -19.53 7.63 1.59
C ILE A 408 -19.66 8.26 0.21
N LYS A 409 -20.50 9.28 0.04
CA LYS A 409 -20.63 10.02 -1.22
C LYS A 409 -19.32 10.67 -1.65
N LEU A 410 -18.62 11.30 -0.70
CA LEU A 410 -17.32 11.92 -0.94
C LEU A 410 -16.26 10.90 -1.36
N GLU A 411 -16.22 9.75 -0.69
CA GLU A 411 -15.33 8.64 -1.02
C GLU A 411 -15.60 8.09 -2.41
N ASN A 412 -16.84 7.76 -2.73
CA ASN A 412 -17.23 7.27 -4.05
C ASN A 412 -16.86 8.26 -5.15
N LYS A 413 -17.11 9.56 -4.92
CA LYS A 413 -16.75 10.62 -5.87
C LYS A 413 -15.24 10.74 -6.07
N MET A 414 -14.44 10.61 -5.01
CA MET A 414 -12.97 10.59 -5.09
C MET A 414 -12.44 9.35 -5.81
N CYS A 415 -13.04 8.18 -5.60
CA CYS A 415 -12.73 6.95 -6.33
C CYS A 415 -12.99 7.12 -7.82
N ASP A 416 -14.17 7.64 -8.21
CA ASP A 416 -14.51 7.89 -9.60
C ASP A 416 -13.51 8.85 -10.26
N TYR A 417 -13.14 9.94 -9.59
CA TYR A 417 -12.12 10.88 -10.08
C TYR A 417 -10.75 10.23 -10.25
N TYR A 418 -10.30 9.43 -9.28
CA TYR A 418 -9.02 8.71 -9.39
C TYR A 418 -9.05 7.70 -10.54
N ASN A 419 -10.08 6.87 -10.62
CA ASN A 419 -10.19 5.84 -11.65
C ASN A 419 -10.31 6.45 -13.04
N MET A 420 -11.06 7.53 -13.18
CA MET A 420 -11.16 8.26 -14.44
C MET A 420 -9.80 8.81 -14.86
N MET A 421 -9.00 9.34 -13.93
CA MET A 421 -7.64 9.78 -14.23
C MET A 421 -6.72 8.64 -14.66
N VAL A 422 -6.77 7.50 -13.97
CA VAL A 422 -6.02 6.30 -14.35
C VAL A 422 -6.44 5.82 -15.74
N TYR A 423 -7.73 5.80 -16.01
CA TYR A 423 -8.29 5.39 -17.29
C TYR A 423 -7.83 6.28 -18.43
N ILE A 424 -7.93 7.61 -18.26
CA ILE A 424 -7.44 8.61 -19.21
C ILE A 424 -5.96 8.38 -19.53
N ILE A 425 -5.14 8.15 -18.50
CA ILE A 425 -3.70 7.88 -18.68
C ILE A 425 -3.45 6.58 -19.42
N LYS A 426 -4.17 5.50 -19.08
CA LYS A 426 -4.09 4.23 -19.81
C LYS A 426 -4.47 4.40 -21.29
N LEU A 427 -5.38 5.33 -21.62
CA LEU A 427 -5.74 5.63 -23.01
C LEU A 427 -4.65 6.39 -23.80
N ASP A 428 -3.91 7.35 -23.22
CA ASP A 428 -2.76 7.95 -23.95
C ASP A 428 -1.54 7.01 -23.97
N LEU A 429 -1.44 6.09 -23.02
CA LEU A 429 -0.34 5.12 -22.91
C LEU A 429 -0.71 3.79 -23.58
N ILE A 430 -0.65 3.68 -24.91
CA ILE A 430 -0.72 2.39 -25.62
C ILE A 430 0.55 2.19 -26.47
N PRO A 431 1.23 1.01 -26.52
CA PRO A 431 1.20 -0.20 -25.69
C PRO A 431 2.59 -0.52 -25.06
N ASN A 432 3.33 0.46 -24.55
CA ASN A 432 4.65 0.19 -23.97
C ASN A 432 4.54 -0.02 -22.44
N ASN A 433 4.35 -1.27 -22.00
CA ASN A 433 4.75 -1.85 -20.70
C ASN A 433 4.39 -1.13 -19.38
N TYR A 434 3.53 -0.11 -19.35
CA TYR A 434 3.18 0.63 -18.14
C TYR A 434 1.85 0.20 -17.48
N ASN A 435 1.16 -0.83 -18.00
CA ASN A 435 -0.09 -1.35 -17.44
C ASN A 435 0.03 -1.77 -15.96
N SER A 436 1.24 -2.05 -15.47
CA SER A 436 1.52 -2.45 -14.08
C SER A 436 1.58 -1.32 -13.05
N VAL A 437 1.57 -0.03 -13.43
CA VAL A 437 1.87 1.07 -12.48
C VAL A 437 0.62 1.60 -11.77
N PHE A 438 -0.56 1.54 -12.39
CA PHE A 438 -1.80 2.11 -11.82
C PHE A 438 -2.99 1.15 -11.99
N CYS A 439 -3.53 0.68 -10.87
CA CYS A 439 -4.74 -0.14 -10.82
C CYS A 439 -5.96 0.73 -10.50
N PHE A 440 -7.14 0.30 -10.95
CA PHE A 440 -8.39 0.92 -10.52
C PHE A 440 -8.63 0.61 -9.04
N LEU A 441 -9.14 1.61 -8.32
CA LEU A 441 -9.43 1.53 -6.90
C LEU A 441 -10.92 1.57 -6.66
N ASN A 442 -11.35 0.72 -5.74
CA ASN A 442 -12.73 0.72 -5.26
C ASN A 442 -12.84 1.52 -3.96
N PRO A 443 -14.03 2.05 -3.62
CA PRO A 443 -14.29 2.65 -2.30
C PRO A 443 -13.91 1.72 -1.16
N THR A 444 -13.62 2.28 0.02
CA THR A 444 -13.38 1.46 1.21
C THR A 444 -14.58 0.58 1.45
N PHE A 445 -14.34 -0.72 1.40
CA PHE A 445 -15.24 -1.69 1.95
C PHE A 445 -14.98 -1.72 3.45
N ILE A 446 -15.88 -1.17 4.26
CA ILE A 446 -15.85 -1.49 5.68
C ILE A 446 -16.55 -2.81 5.78
N ASP A 447 -15.75 -3.85 5.96
CA ASP A 447 -16.27 -5.20 6.01
C ASP A 447 -17.07 -5.37 7.31
N ASP A 448 -18.36 -5.70 7.21
CA ASP A 448 -19.15 -6.17 8.35
C ASP A 448 -18.68 -7.55 8.82
N SER A 449 -17.81 -8.20 8.04
CA SER A 449 -17.28 -9.48 8.42
C SER A 449 -16.35 -9.36 9.64
N ASP A 450 -16.74 -10.08 10.68
CA ASP A 450 -15.99 -10.35 11.90
C ASP A 450 -14.82 -11.30 11.61
N PHE A 451 -13.65 -10.80 11.19
CA PHE A 451 -12.41 -11.56 11.40
C PHE A 451 -11.74 -11.05 12.67
N LYS A 452 -11.09 -11.93 13.43
CA LYS A 452 -10.49 -11.62 14.74
C LYS A 452 -9.01 -11.97 14.73
N ILE A 453 -8.20 -11.24 15.50
CA ILE A 453 -6.86 -11.70 15.86
C ILE A 453 -6.96 -12.41 17.20
N VAL A 454 -6.57 -13.68 17.23
CA VAL A 454 -6.61 -14.52 18.42
C VAL A 454 -5.22 -15.06 18.72
N ASP A 455 -4.97 -15.35 20.00
CA ASP A 455 -3.74 -16.00 20.43
C ASP A 455 -3.78 -17.51 20.09
N GLY A 456 -2.62 -18.10 19.84
CA GLY A 456 -2.43 -19.53 19.61
C GLY A 456 -1.04 -20.00 20.05
N LEU A 457 -0.82 -21.30 19.99
CA LEU A 457 0.47 -21.94 20.23
C LEU A 457 1.06 -22.43 18.91
N GLU A 458 2.32 -22.09 18.65
CA GLU A 458 3.16 -22.70 17.62
C GLU A 458 4.06 -23.74 18.28
N ILE A 459 4.06 -24.95 17.73
CA ILE A 459 4.95 -26.04 18.09
C ILE A 459 5.88 -26.28 16.90
N GLU A 460 7.15 -25.96 17.08
CA GLU A 460 8.20 -26.18 16.10
C GLU A 460 9.10 -27.32 16.54
N LEU A 461 9.27 -28.28 15.63
CA LEU A 461 10.16 -29.42 15.77
C LEU A 461 11.45 -29.17 14.98
N ASP A 462 12.58 -29.58 15.55
CA ASP A 462 13.86 -29.61 14.86
C ASP A 462 13.83 -30.54 13.63
N TYR A 463 14.66 -30.28 12.60
CA TYR A 463 14.62 -30.95 11.30
C TYR A 463 14.84 -32.48 11.36
N LEU A 464 15.39 -33.00 12.45
CA LEU A 464 15.59 -34.44 12.70
C LEU A 464 14.35 -35.12 13.34
N LYS A 465 13.26 -34.38 13.53
CA LYS A 465 12.09 -34.82 14.28
C LYS A 465 10.83 -34.81 13.40
N THR A 466 9.87 -35.65 13.76
CA THR A 466 8.57 -35.73 13.08
C THR A 466 7.46 -35.84 14.11
N LEU A 467 6.47 -34.94 14.04
CA LEU A 467 5.33 -34.94 14.95
C LEU A 467 4.55 -36.23 14.79
N LYS A 468 4.22 -36.89 15.90
CA LYS A 468 3.39 -38.10 15.91
C LYS A 468 1.98 -37.80 16.39
N SER A 469 1.85 -37.15 17.55
CA SER A 469 0.55 -36.85 18.14
C SER A 469 0.66 -35.73 19.18
N ILE A 470 -0.43 -35.01 19.38
CA ILE A 470 -0.60 -34.04 20.46
C ILE A 470 -1.74 -34.54 21.34
N ILE A 471 -1.49 -34.72 22.63
CA ILE A 471 -2.45 -35.24 23.61
C ILE A 471 -2.77 -34.12 24.58
N ALA A 472 -4.04 -33.78 24.74
CA ALA A 472 -4.53 -32.81 25.70
C ALA A 472 -4.98 -33.52 26.99
N LEU A 473 -4.44 -33.08 28.13
CA LEU A 473 -4.91 -33.43 29.47
C LEU A 473 -6.01 -32.44 29.87
N ILE A 474 -7.23 -32.94 30.01
CA ILE A 474 -8.42 -32.15 30.38
C ILE A 474 -8.66 -32.28 31.88
N GLU A 475 -9.20 -31.23 32.51
CA GLU A 475 -9.48 -31.12 33.96
C GLU A 475 -10.25 -32.32 34.59
N ASN A 476 -10.93 -33.15 33.79
CA ASN A 476 -11.67 -34.34 34.23
C ASN A 476 -10.96 -35.69 33.90
N GLU A 477 -9.63 -35.75 33.99
CA GLU A 477 -8.73 -36.93 33.82
C GLU A 477 -8.74 -37.65 32.45
N ASN A 478 -9.59 -37.24 31.50
CA ASN A 478 -9.56 -37.81 30.16
C ASN A 478 -8.45 -37.17 29.31
N ASN A 479 -7.54 -38.02 28.81
CA ASN A 479 -6.62 -37.68 27.75
C ASN A 479 -7.38 -37.65 26.41
N LEU A 480 -7.35 -36.51 25.72
CA LEU A 480 -7.89 -36.35 24.38
C LEU A 480 -6.74 -36.27 23.38
N THR A 481 -6.71 -37.14 22.37
CA THR A 481 -5.78 -36.95 21.25
C THR A 481 -6.33 -35.84 20.36
N LEU A 482 -5.57 -34.76 20.21
CA LEU A 482 -5.92 -33.69 19.27
C LEU A 482 -5.64 -34.17 17.85
N GLU A 483 -6.64 -33.98 16.99
CA GLU A 483 -6.59 -34.34 15.56
C GLU A 483 -6.26 -33.12 14.67
N GLU A 484 -5.41 -33.35 13.66
CA GLU A 484 -5.07 -32.35 12.63
C GLU A 484 -6.30 -32.02 11.76
N ASN A 485 -6.45 -30.76 11.36
CA ASN A 485 -7.60 -30.19 10.65
C ASN A 485 -8.93 -30.26 11.43
N VAL A 486 -8.90 -30.72 12.68
CA VAL A 486 -10.01 -30.65 13.62
C VAL A 486 -9.68 -29.62 14.70
N HIS A 487 -8.58 -29.83 15.43
CA HIS A 487 -8.19 -29.01 16.59
C HIS A 487 -6.97 -28.14 16.33
N TYR A 488 -6.08 -28.57 15.44
CA TYR A 488 -4.85 -27.87 15.07
C TYR A 488 -4.57 -28.06 13.59
N PHE A 489 -3.66 -27.27 13.02
CA PHE A 489 -3.20 -27.43 11.65
C PHE A 489 -1.67 -27.43 11.58
N ILE A 490 -1.12 -28.03 10.54
CA ILE A 490 0.31 -27.99 10.24
C ILE A 490 0.53 -27.12 9.02
N ASP A 491 1.44 -26.16 9.11
CA ASP A 491 1.75 -25.31 7.97
C ASP A 491 2.68 -25.98 6.95
N LYS A 492 2.91 -25.30 5.82
CA LYS A 492 3.83 -25.75 4.78
C LYS A 492 5.29 -25.92 5.23
N PHE A 493 5.67 -25.38 6.39
CA PHE A 493 6.99 -25.53 6.98
C PHE A 493 7.05 -26.64 8.04
N GLY A 494 5.96 -27.37 8.26
CA GLY A 494 5.88 -28.48 9.22
C GLY A 494 5.66 -28.03 10.67
N LYS A 495 5.29 -26.77 10.90
CA LYS A 495 4.98 -26.24 12.24
C LYS A 495 3.52 -26.48 12.57
N ALA A 496 3.25 -26.98 13.78
CA ALA A 496 1.88 -27.21 14.24
C ALA A 496 1.35 -25.99 15.00
N TYR A 497 0.10 -25.62 14.72
CA TYR A 497 -0.54 -24.44 15.28
C TYR A 497 -1.88 -24.80 15.94
N ILE A 498 -2.03 -24.42 17.21
CA ILE A 498 -3.25 -24.67 17.98
C ILE A 498 -3.83 -23.33 18.45
N PRO A 499 -5.05 -22.94 18.02
CA PRO A 499 -5.71 -21.74 18.54
C PRO A 499 -6.03 -21.88 20.04
N ASN A 500 -5.70 -20.87 20.85
CA ASN A 500 -5.90 -20.92 22.30
C ASN A 500 -7.38 -21.05 22.68
N GLU A 501 -8.28 -20.51 21.87
CA GLU A 501 -9.73 -20.65 22.10
C GLU A 501 -10.20 -22.11 22.03
N ILE A 502 -9.56 -22.96 21.21
CA ILE A 502 -9.87 -24.40 21.14
C ILE A 502 -9.40 -25.08 22.43
N LEU A 503 -8.17 -24.78 22.87
CA LEU A 503 -7.62 -25.28 24.14
C LEU A 503 -8.49 -24.89 25.34
N LYS A 504 -8.95 -23.63 25.37
CA LYS A 504 -9.85 -23.12 26.41
C LYS A 504 -11.21 -23.81 26.37
N LYS A 505 -11.83 -23.97 25.20
CA LYS A 505 -13.12 -24.67 25.07
C LYS A 505 -13.04 -26.14 25.51
N LEU A 506 -11.89 -26.76 25.32
CA LEU A 506 -11.62 -28.13 25.74
C LEU A 506 -11.19 -28.23 27.22
N ASN A 507 -11.05 -27.10 27.94
CA ASN A 507 -10.50 -27.04 29.31
C ASN A 507 -9.17 -27.79 29.45
N VAL A 508 -8.25 -27.60 28.50
CA VAL A 508 -6.93 -28.26 28.51
C VAL A 508 -6.04 -27.60 29.57
N GLN A 509 -5.44 -28.42 30.43
CA GLN A 509 -4.45 -28.00 31.43
C GLN A 509 -3.01 -28.21 30.96
N GLU A 510 -2.76 -29.33 30.27
CA GLU A 510 -1.42 -29.70 29.77
C GLU A 510 -1.50 -30.37 28.40
N LEU A 511 -0.44 -30.23 27.61
CA LEU A 511 -0.24 -30.86 26.30
C LEU A 511 0.93 -31.84 26.37
N GLY A 512 0.67 -33.12 26.11
CA GLY A 512 1.68 -34.13 25.82
C GLY A 512 1.97 -34.19 24.32
N ILE A 513 3.14 -33.71 23.90
CA ILE A 513 3.58 -33.73 22.51
C ILE A 513 4.47 -34.94 22.28
N THR A 514 4.03 -35.84 21.40
CA THR A 514 4.78 -37.03 21.02
C THR A 514 5.40 -36.84 19.64
N PHE A 515 6.70 -37.10 19.51
CA PHE A 515 7.42 -37.02 18.24
C PHE A 515 8.45 -38.14 18.10
N TYR A 516 8.80 -38.43 16.85
CA TYR A 516 9.91 -39.31 16.51
C TYR A 516 11.19 -38.49 16.36
N TYR A 517 12.31 -39.00 16.89
CA TYR A 517 13.63 -38.39 16.74
C TYR A 517 14.60 -39.40 16.11
N LYS A 518 15.17 -39.04 14.96
CA LYS A 518 16.14 -39.90 14.26
C LYS A 518 17.56 -39.47 14.61
N LYS A 519 18.33 -40.36 15.26
CA LYS A 519 19.75 -40.14 15.56
C LYS A 519 20.55 -41.42 15.33
N ASN A 520 21.67 -41.30 14.61
CA ASN A 520 22.59 -42.42 14.32
C ASN A 520 21.87 -43.64 13.71
N GLY A 521 20.91 -43.41 12.82
CA GLY A 521 20.13 -44.48 12.17
C GLY A 521 19.04 -45.13 13.04
N LYS A 522 18.89 -44.74 14.32
CA LYS A 522 17.82 -45.21 15.21
C LYS A 522 16.70 -44.17 15.31
N ILE A 523 15.47 -44.65 15.48
CA ILE A 523 14.28 -43.83 15.69
C ILE A 523 13.85 -43.98 17.16
N PHE A 524 13.77 -42.88 17.88
CA PHE A 524 13.29 -42.80 19.26
C PHE A 524 11.91 -42.15 19.27
N GLN A 525 10.99 -42.65 20.09
CA GLN A 525 9.75 -41.94 20.40
C GLN A 525 9.98 -41.15 21.69
N VAL A 526 9.72 -39.85 21.64
CA VAL A 526 9.86 -38.92 22.76
C VAL A 526 8.50 -38.32 23.06
N VAL A 527 8.19 -38.14 24.35
CA VAL A 527 7.00 -37.45 24.83
C VAL A 527 7.46 -36.33 25.75
N GLU A 528 7.05 -35.10 25.46
CA GLU A 528 7.29 -33.94 26.32
C GLU A 528 5.94 -33.33 26.72
N TYR A 529 5.84 -32.91 27.98
CA TYR A 529 4.63 -32.31 28.53
C TYR A 529 4.83 -30.80 28.71
N PHE A 530 3.82 -30.03 28.32
CA PHE A 530 3.79 -28.57 28.40
C PHE A 530 2.52 -28.11 29.11
N LYS A 531 2.67 -27.26 30.12
CA LYS A 531 1.54 -26.70 30.87
C LYS A 531 1.05 -25.42 30.20
N ILE A 532 -0.27 -25.29 29.98
CA ILE A 532 -0.92 -24.15 29.31
C ILE A 532 -1.14 -23.00 30.28
#